data_AF-A0AAW2KLB5-F1
#
_entry.id   AF-A0AAW2KLB5-F1
#
_cell.length_a   1.000
_cell.length_b   1.000
_cell.length_c   1.000
_cell.angle_alpha   90.00
_cell.angle_beta   90.00
_cell.angle_gamma   90.00
#
_symmetry.space_group_name_H-M   'P 1'
#
loop_
_entity.id
_entity.type
_entity.pdbx_description
1 polymer ?
#
loop_
_entity_poly.entity_id
_entity_poly.type
_entity_poly.pdbx_seq_one_letter_code
_entity_poly.pdbx_strand_id
1 'polypeptide(L)'
;MKSEFIALELAGQETEWLRTLVGDMPMWGSSVPVSQHFDSQATIEIGKNYAYNDKRRHIRIRHGFIKELLKNGMISLEYVRSERNLADPLTKGLTRKVILETSRAMGLNP
;
A
#
# COMPACT_ATOMS: atom_id res chain seq x y z
N MET A 1 7.15 -9.80 -6.87
CA MET A 1 7.50 -8.43 -7.33
C MET A 1 6.43 -7.83 -8.22
N LYS A 2 6.04 -8.44 -9.37
CA LYS A 2 4.97 -7.85 -10.22
C LYS A 2 3.64 -7.67 -9.48
N SER A 3 3.17 -8.69 -8.75
CA SER A 3 1.91 -8.63 -7.99
C SER A 3 1.94 -7.56 -6.90
N GLU A 4 2.95 -7.62 -6.02
CA GLU A 4 3.13 -6.67 -4.91
C GLU A 4 3.24 -5.22 -5.39
N PHE A 5 3.96 -4.97 -6.49
CA PHE A 5 4.10 -3.63 -7.04
C PHE A 5 2.83 -3.11 -7.71
N ILE A 6 2.01 -4.01 -8.27
CA ILE A 6 0.67 -3.66 -8.76
C ILE A 6 -0.25 -3.36 -7.56
N ALA A 7 -0.20 -4.16 -6.51
CA ALA A 7 -0.97 -3.92 -5.28
C ALA A 7 -0.60 -2.57 -4.66
N LEU A 8 0.69 -2.21 -4.65
CA LEU A 8 1.19 -0.90 -4.24
C LEU A 8 0.58 0.25 -5.07
N GLU A 9 0.60 0.13 -6.39
CA GLU A 9 -0.01 1.12 -7.28
C GLU A 9 -1.52 1.28 -7.03
N LEU A 10 -2.26 0.18 -6.97
CA LEU A 10 -3.71 0.21 -6.73
C LEU A 10 -4.05 0.79 -5.36
N ALA A 11 -3.31 0.40 -4.32
CA ALA A 11 -3.47 0.99 -2.99
C ALA A 11 -3.17 2.50 -3.00
N GLY A 12 -2.17 2.93 -3.78
CA GLY A 12 -1.85 4.34 -4.01
C GLY A 12 -2.99 5.13 -4.64
N GLN A 13 -3.62 4.59 -5.69
CA GLN A 13 -4.79 5.21 -6.35
C GLN A 13 -5.95 5.36 -5.38
N GLU A 14 -6.27 4.30 -4.64
CA GLU A 14 -7.35 4.35 -3.64
C GLU A 14 -7.05 5.35 -2.53
N THR A 15 -5.79 5.45 -2.11
CA THR A 15 -5.38 6.41 -1.08
C THR A 15 -5.49 7.85 -1.58
N GLU A 16 -5.08 8.13 -2.82
CA GLU A 16 -5.25 9.45 -3.43
C GLU A 16 -6.73 9.83 -3.53
N TRP A 17 -7.57 8.90 -3.96
CA TRP A 17 -9.02 9.11 -4.04
C TRP A 17 -9.63 9.38 -2.66
N LEU A 18 -9.34 8.54 -1.65
CA LEU A 18 -9.84 8.71 -0.29
C LEU A 18 -9.36 10.03 0.34
N ARG A 19 -8.10 10.42 0.13
CA ARG A 19 -7.60 11.71 0.64
C ARG A 19 -8.28 12.89 -0.03
N THR A 20 -8.57 12.80 -1.32
CA THR A 20 -9.32 13.84 -2.03
C THR A 20 -10.74 13.94 -1.47
N LEU A 21 -11.44 12.82 -1.35
CA LEU A 21 -12.79 12.74 -0.79
C LEU A 21 -12.87 13.31 0.64
N VAL A 22 -11.90 12.96 1.48
CA VAL A 22 -11.81 13.44 2.87
C VAL A 22 -11.46 14.94 2.91
N GLY A 23 -10.58 15.40 2.01
CA GLY A 23 -10.16 16.80 1.93
C GLY A 23 -11.27 17.77 1.53
N ASP A 24 -12.29 17.28 0.81
CA ASP A 24 -13.47 18.07 0.45
C ASP A 24 -14.43 18.29 1.63
N MET A 25 -14.23 17.61 2.77
CA MET A 25 -15.09 17.74 3.94
C MET A 25 -14.63 18.88 4.86
N PRO A 26 -15.53 19.82 5.24
CA PRO A 26 -15.17 21.08 5.91
C PRO A 26 -14.59 20.96 7.33
N MET A 27 -14.44 19.76 7.88
CA MET A 27 -13.93 19.50 9.23
C MET A 27 -12.65 18.65 9.24
N TRP A 28 -12.21 18.13 8.10
CA TRP A 28 -10.99 17.32 8.01
C TRP A 28 -9.82 18.21 7.58
N GLY A 29 -8.84 18.40 8.48
CA GLY A 29 -7.64 19.19 8.20
C GLY A 29 -6.63 18.48 7.28
N SER A 30 -5.48 19.11 7.05
CA SER A 30 -4.38 18.53 6.28
C SER A 30 -3.91 17.19 6.88
N SER A 31 -4.19 16.10 6.17
CA SER A 31 -3.87 14.73 6.59
C SER A 31 -2.36 14.46 6.50
N VAL A 32 -1.81 13.81 7.53
CA VAL A 32 -0.51 13.12 7.47
C VAL A 32 -0.49 12.09 6.32
N PRO A 33 0.70 11.71 5.81
CA PRO A 33 0.80 10.64 4.83
C PRO A 33 0.14 9.36 5.34
N VAL A 34 -0.61 8.67 4.48
CA VAL A 34 -1.24 7.39 4.83
C VAL A 34 -0.18 6.29 4.75
N SER A 35 0.05 5.60 5.87
CA SER A 35 1.00 4.49 5.93
C SER A 35 0.45 3.25 5.21
N GLN A 36 1.10 2.86 4.14
CA GLN A 36 0.84 1.62 3.41
C GLN A 36 1.84 0.55 3.84
N HIS A 37 1.31 -0.58 4.30
CA HIS A 37 2.09 -1.67 4.87
C HIS A 37 2.28 -2.78 3.84
N PHE A 38 3.53 -3.17 3.58
CA PHE A 38 3.88 -4.28 2.69
C PHE A 38 4.85 -5.25 3.36
N ASP A 39 4.70 -6.53 3.08
CA ASP A 39 5.61 -7.58 3.55
C ASP A 39 6.79 -7.84 2.60
N SER A 40 6.74 -7.24 1.40
CA SER A 40 7.80 -7.33 0.41
C SER A 40 8.76 -6.15 0.51
N GLN A 41 9.87 -6.34 1.22
CA GLN A 41 10.92 -5.33 1.36
C GLN A 41 11.48 -4.87 0.00
N ALA A 42 11.63 -5.79 -0.96
CA ALA A 42 12.01 -5.46 -2.33
C ALA A 42 11.03 -4.50 -3.02
N THR A 43 9.73 -4.65 -2.77
CA THR A 43 8.68 -3.78 -3.33
C THR A 43 8.77 -2.38 -2.72
N ILE A 44 8.98 -2.30 -1.40
CA ILE A 44 9.19 -1.05 -0.67
C ILE A 44 10.44 -0.32 -1.19
N GLU A 45 11.57 -1.03 -1.32
CA GLU A 45 12.82 -0.48 -1.82
C GLU A 45 12.69 0.05 -3.24
N ILE A 46 12.02 -0.71 -4.13
CA ILE A 46 11.75 -0.26 -5.49
C ILE A 46 10.87 1.00 -5.47
N GLY A 47 9.81 1.03 -4.66
CA GLY A 47 8.91 2.20 -4.57
C GLY A 47 9.60 3.45 -4.05
N LYS A 48 10.53 3.31 -3.08
CA LYS A 48 11.29 4.43 -2.49
C LYS A 48 12.48 4.88 -3.34
N ASN A 49 12.94 4.07 -4.29
CA ASN A 49 14.15 4.37 -5.04
C ASN A 49 13.89 5.38 -6.17
N TYR A 50 14.18 6.64 -5.89
CA TYR A 50 14.03 7.75 -6.84
C TYR A 50 14.82 7.60 -8.16
N ALA A 51 15.87 6.78 -8.18
CA ALA A 51 16.71 6.49 -9.34
C ALA A 51 16.33 5.19 -10.06
N TYR A 52 15.31 4.46 -9.58
CA TYR A 52 14.88 3.21 -10.19
C TYR A 52 14.29 3.44 -11.58
N ASN A 53 14.79 2.69 -12.56
CA ASN A 53 14.36 2.75 -13.96
C ASN A 53 14.26 1.34 -14.55
N ASP A 54 13.08 0.72 -14.43
CA ASP A 54 12.81 -0.58 -15.05
C ASP A 54 12.67 -0.42 -16.59
N LYS A 55 13.26 -1.36 -17.34
CA LYS A 55 13.16 -1.39 -18.81
C LYS A 55 11.72 -1.66 -19.30
N ARG A 56 10.90 -2.32 -18.49
CA ARG A 56 9.51 -2.66 -18.80
C ARG A 56 8.63 -1.41 -18.60
N ARG A 57 8.09 -0.88 -19.70
CA ARG A 57 7.25 0.33 -19.70
C ARG A 57 6.16 0.35 -18.63
N HIS A 58 5.42 -0.76 -18.47
CA HIS A 58 4.33 -0.84 -17.49
C HIS A 58 4.79 -0.73 -16.03
N ILE A 59 5.99 -1.25 -15.69
CA ILE A 59 6.56 -1.08 -14.35
C ILE A 59 7.05 0.35 -14.15
N ARG A 60 7.71 0.92 -15.17
CA ARG A 60 8.21 2.29 -15.12
C ARG A 60 7.10 3.33 -14.89
N ILE A 61 5.96 3.18 -15.57
CA ILE A 61 4.80 4.08 -15.40
C ILE A 61 4.27 4.00 -13.97
N ARG A 62 4.02 2.79 -13.46
CA ARG A 62 3.55 2.58 -12.07
C ARG A 62 4.52 3.15 -11.04
N HIS A 63 5.83 2.97 -11.25
CA HIS A 63 6.85 3.53 -10.38
C HIS A 63 6.84 5.06 -10.40
N GLY A 64 6.65 5.68 -11.56
CA GLY A 64 6.48 7.13 -11.68
C GLY A 64 5.35 7.65 -10.80
N PHE A 65 4.17 7.00 -10.88
CA PHE A 65 3.01 7.35 -10.06
C PHE A 65 3.29 7.21 -8.54
N ILE A 66 3.83 6.07 -8.10
CA ILE A 66 4.17 5.86 -6.68
C ILE A 66 5.18 6.89 -6.17
N LYS A 67 6.17 7.23 -6.98
CA LYS A 67 7.16 8.26 -6.66
C LYS A 67 6.51 9.64 -6.48
N GLU A 68 5.50 9.99 -7.27
CA GLU A 68 4.75 11.24 -7.10
C GLU A 68 3.94 11.25 -5.80
N LEU A 69 3.25 10.16 -5.48
CA LEU A 69 2.51 10.03 -4.21
C LEU A 69 3.43 10.19 -2.99
N LEU A 70 4.60 9.55 -3.02
CA LEU A 70 5.61 9.66 -1.95
C LEU A 70 6.18 11.08 -1.85
N LYS A 71 6.53 11.69 -2.99
CA LYS A 71 7.08 13.06 -3.04
C LYS A 71 6.08 14.08 -2.50
N ASN A 72 4.79 13.91 -2.79
CA ASN A 72 3.73 14.80 -2.34
C ASN A 72 3.30 14.54 -0.88
N GLY A 73 3.93 13.57 -0.20
CA GLY A 73 3.56 13.19 1.17
C GLY A 73 2.15 12.63 1.28
N MET A 74 1.59 12.07 0.20
CA MET A 74 0.27 11.43 0.25
C MET A 74 0.33 10.07 0.95
N ILE A 75 1.41 9.32 0.70
CA ILE A 75 1.61 7.98 1.24
C ILE A 75 2.99 7.88 1.91
N SER A 76 3.11 6.95 2.86
CA SER A 76 4.40 6.42 3.33
C SER A 76 4.39 4.90 3.14
N LEU A 77 5.56 4.30 2.91
CA LEU A 77 5.69 2.84 2.79
C LEU A 77 6.41 2.26 4.01
N GLU A 78 5.75 1.32 4.67
CA GLU A 78 6.22 0.67 5.89
C GLU A 78 6.27 -0.85 5.72
N TYR A 79 7.27 -1.47 6.34
CA TYR A 79 7.40 -2.90 6.34
C TYR A 79 6.52 -3.50 7.42
N VAL A 80 5.74 -4.53 7.06
CA VAL A 80 5.02 -5.38 8.01
C VAL A 80 5.46 -6.83 7.82
N ARG A 81 5.58 -7.59 8.90
CA ARG A 81 5.84 -9.04 8.77
C ARG A 81 4.62 -9.73 8.15
N SER A 82 4.83 -10.71 7.28
CA SER A 82 3.75 -11.41 6.57
C SER A 82 2.68 -11.97 7.53
N GLU A 83 3.07 -12.49 8.69
CA GLU A 83 2.12 -13.03 9.68
C GLU A 83 1.22 -11.96 10.31
N ARG A 84 1.60 -10.69 10.19
CA ARG A 84 0.84 -9.53 10.68
C ARG A 84 0.24 -8.71 9.55
N ASN A 85 0.43 -9.11 8.29
CA ASN A 85 -0.14 -8.38 7.17
C ASN A 85 -1.63 -8.68 7.04
N LEU A 86 -2.47 -7.70 7.36
CA LEU A 86 -3.93 -7.86 7.31
C LEU A 86 -4.47 -8.05 5.89
N ALA A 87 -3.69 -7.71 4.85
CA ALA A 87 -4.05 -7.90 3.46
C ALA A 87 -3.75 -9.32 2.92
N ASP A 88 -2.86 -10.08 3.58
CA ASP A 88 -2.47 -11.42 3.13
C ASP A 88 -3.66 -12.40 3.02
N PRO A 89 -4.61 -12.45 3.98
CA PRO A 89 -5.82 -13.29 3.87
C PRO A 89 -6.67 -13.02 2.63
N LEU A 90 -6.61 -11.80 2.08
CA LEU A 90 -7.40 -11.37 0.92
C LEU A 90 -6.69 -11.68 -0.41
N THR A 91 -5.40 -12.04 -0.36
CA THR A 91 -4.55 -12.19 -1.55
C THR A 91 -3.86 -13.57 -1.64
N LYS A 92 -3.79 -14.32 -0.53
CA LYS A 92 -3.09 -15.60 -0.41
C LYS A 92 -4.00 -16.67 0.20
N GLY A 93 -3.77 -17.93 -0.17
CA GLY A 93 -4.38 -19.07 0.51
C GLY A 93 -3.66 -19.37 1.82
N LEU A 94 -4.17 -18.85 2.94
CA LEU A 94 -3.57 -19.03 4.27
C LEU A 94 -4.29 -20.09 5.09
N THR A 95 -3.66 -20.51 6.19
CA THR A 95 -4.30 -21.41 7.15
C THR A 95 -5.45 -20.71 7.87
N ARG A 96 -6.48 -21.48 8.28
CA ARG A 96 -7.63 -20.96 9.04
C ARG A 96 -7.21 -20.17 10.28
N LYS A 97 -6.15 -20.59 10.96
CA LYS A 97 -5.62 -19.90 12.14
C LYS A 97 -5.23 -18.45 11.81
N VAL A 98 -4.43 -18.25 10.76
CA VAL A 98 -3.96 -16.93 10.35
C VAL A 98 -5.14 -16.06 9.91
N ILE A 99 -6.12 -16.63 9.19
CA ILE A 99 -7.34 -15.91 8.79
C ILE A 99 -8.15 -15.44 10.01
N LEU A 100 -8.32 -16.29 11.02
CA LEU A 100 -9.04 -15.91 12.24
C LEU A 100 -8.31 -14.82 13.04
N GLU A 101 -7.00 -14.93 13.18
CA GLU A 101 -6.16 -13.94 13.88
C GLU A 101 -6.21 -12.57 13.18
N THR A 102 -6.02 -12.56 11.86
CA THR A 102 -6.09 -11.33 11.05
C THR A 102 -7.51 -10.75 10.98
N SER A 103 -8.56 -11.57 10.93
CA SER A 103 -9.95 -11.10 10.95
C SER A 103 -10.26 -10.34 12.24
N ARG A 104 -9.83 -10.86 13.39
CA ARG A 104 -9.97 -10.15 14.68
C ARG A 104 -9.17 -8.86 14.69
N ALA A 105 -7.95 -8.85 14.14
CA ALA A 105 -7.13 -7.65 14.06
C ALA A 105 -7.72 -6.58 13.11
N MET A 106 -8.51 -6.98 12.10
CA MET A 106 -9.32 -6.08 11.27
C MET A 106 -10.59 -5.57 11.97
N GLY A 107 -10.91 -6.07 13.18
CA GLY A 107 -12.13 -5.73 13.90
C GLY A 107 -13.37 -6.52 13.48
N LEU A 108 -13.20 -7.60 12.70
CA LEU A 108 -14.29 -8.49 12.32
C LEU A 108 -14.60 -9.48 13.46
N ASN A 109 -15.84 -9.99 13.46
CA ASN A 109 -16.26 -11.09 14.33
C ASN A 109 -16.41 -12.39 13.51
N PRO A 110 -15.33 -13.16 13.33
CA PRO A 110 -15.28 -14.33 12.45
C PRO A 110 -15.81 -15.63 13.06
#